data_AF-A0A920TEF3-F1
#
_entry.id   AF-A0A920TEF3-F1
#
_cell.length_a   1.000
_cell.length_b   1.000
_cell.length_c   1.000
_cell.angle_alpha   90.00
_cell.angle_beta   90.00
_cell.angle_gamma   90.00
#
_symmetry.space_group_name_H-M   'P 1'
#
loop_
_entity.id
_entity.type
_entity.pdbx_description
1 polymer ?
#
loop_
_entity_poly.entity_id
_entity_poly.type
_entity_poly.pdbx_seq_one_letter_code
_entity_poly.pdbx_strand_id
1 'polypeptide(L)'
;MIDSLLRRDGFGLAYMKVAFRPHGEPMEFIIPARAMQEVGRLIGSDNSEVEFTVTSSGTHALFKMGTIEMFHSLCQAHFRISDR
;
A
#
# COMPACT_ATOMS: atom_id res chain seq x y z
N MET A 1 -11.03 -11.35 -6.35
CA MET A 1 -11.32 -10.41 -5.25
C MET A 1 -10.75 -9.08 -5.68
N ILE A 2 -11.51 -7.99 -5.58
CA ILE A 2 -11.10 -6.66 -6.05
C ILE A 2 -10.73 -5.87 -4.81
N ASP A 3 -9.48 -5.44 -4.73
CA ASP A 3 -9.00 -4.60 -3.67
C ASP A 3 -8.68 -3.22 -4.23
N SER A 4 -8.72 -2.18 -3.41
CA SER A 4 -8.65 -0.81 -3.91
C SER A 4 -7.65 0.06 -3.18
N LEU A 5 -6.90 0.83 -3.97
CA LEU A 5 -5.95 1.83 -3.54
C LEU A 5 -6.56 3.23 -3.73
N LEU A 6 -6.47 4.05 -2.69
CA LEU A 6 -6.84 5.47 -2.72
C LEU A 6 -5.58 6.30 -2.51
N ARG A 7 -5.42 7.37 -3.30
CA ARG A 7 -4.37 8.38 -3.14
C ARG A 7 -5.03 9.75 -3.14
N ARG A 8 -4.90 10.49 -2.04
CA ARG A 8 -5.32 11.89 -1.98
C ARG A 8 -4.10 12.80 -1.99
N ASP A 9 -4.08 13.80 -2.86
CA ASP A 9 -3.20 14.95 -2.74
C ASP A 9 -4.01 16.19 -2.28
N GLY A 10 -3.36 17.33 -2.07
CA GLY A 10 -4.03 18.54 -1.60
C GLY A 10 -5.11 19.10 -2.53
N PHE A 11 -5.29 18.52 -3.73
CA PHE A 11 -6.15 19.06 -4.79
C PHE A 11 -7.06 18.01 -5.46
N GLY A 12 -6.88 16.72 -5.19
CA GLY A 12 -7.68 15.66 -5.78
C GLY A 12 -7.53 14.30 -5.09
N LEU A 13 -8.50 13.43 -5.35
CA LEU A 13 -8.50 12.03 -4.96
C LEU A 13 -8.37 11.16 -6.21
N ALA A 14 -7.32 10.35 -6.27
CA ALA A 14 -7.17 9.26 -7.22
C ALA A 14 -7.63 7.95 -6.58
N TYR A 15 -8.50 7.22 -7.26
CA TYR A 15 -8.94 5.89 -6.88
C TYR A 15 -8.52 4.88 -7.94
N MET A 16 -7.91 3.80 -7.51
CA MET A 16 -7.48 2.71 -8.38
C MET A 16 -7.85 1.38 -7.76
N LYS A 17 -8.61 0.56 -8.48
CA LYS A 17 -8.82 -0.84 -8.13
C LYS A 17 -7.65 -1.65 -8.67
N VAL A 18 -7.03 -2.45 -7.81
CA VAL A 18 -5.90 -3.30 -8.16
C VAL A 18 -6.27 -4.73 -7.79
N ALA A 19 -6.01 -5.67 -8.71
CA ALA A 19 -6.12 -7.08 -8.38
C ALA A 19 -4.83 -7.51 -7.66
N PHE A 20 -4.94 -7.99 -6.43
CA PHE A 20 -3.86 -8.73 -5.78
C PHE A 20 -4.38 -10.07 -5.25
N ARG A 21 -3.48 -10.91 -4.76
CA ARG A 21 -3.79 -12.19 -4.11
C ARG A 21 -3.73 -11.99 -2.60
N PRO A 22 -4.83 -11.57 -1.94
CA PRO A 22 -4.84 -11.38 -0.50
C PRO A 22 -4.61 -12.70 0.21
N HIS A 23 -3.75 -12.66 1.23
CA HIS A 23 -3.57 -13.73 2.20
C HIS A 23 -3.97 -13.20 3.58
N GLY A 24 -5.24 -13.35 3.96
CA GLY A 24 -5.74 -12.88 5.27
C GLY A 24 -7.16 -12.32 5.23
N GLU A 25 -7.55 -11.71 6.34
CA GLU A 25 -8.84 -11.00 6.47
C GLU A 25 -8.78 -9.61 5.81
N PRO A 26 -9.92 -9.08 5.34
CA PRO A 26 -9.99 -7.71 4.83
C PRO A 26 -9.55 -6.69 5.88
N MET A 27 -8.70 -5.74 5.48
CA MET A 27 -8.24 -4.67 6.37
C MET A 27 -8.08 -3.35 5.62
N GLU A 28 -8.19 -2.24 6.35
CA GLU A 28 -8.02 -0.89 5.82
C GLU A 28 -6.85 -0.21 6.53
N PHE A 29 -5.93 0.37 5.75
CA PHE A 29 -4.78 1.09 6.25
C PHE A 29 -4.32 2.14 5.23
N ILE A 30 -3.56 3.13 5.68
CA ILE A 30 -2.97 4.14 4.81
C ILE A 30 -1.48 3.87 4.67
N ILE A 31 -1.05 3.57 3.44
CA ILE A 31 0.36 3.54 3.08
C ILE A 31 0.83 4.98 2.76
N PRO A 32 1.87 5.50 3.43
CA PRO A 32 2.41 6.80 3.11
C PRO A 32 2.93 6.87 1.67
N ALA A 33 2.66 7.96 0.96
CA ALA A 33 3.06 8.12 -0.45
C ALA A 33 4.56 7.89 -0.67
N ARG A 34 5.39 8.36 0.28
CA ARG A 34 6.85 8.14 0.27
C ARG A 34 7.23 6.66 0.27
N ALA A 35 6.49 5.81 0.99
CA ALA A 35 6.77 4.38 1.04
C ALA A 35 6.56 3.75 -0.34
N MET A 36 5.48 4.11 -1.03
CA MET A 36 5.22 3.63 -2.40
C MET A 36 6.22 4.18 -3.43
N GLN A 37 6.71 5.41 -3.24
CA GLN A 37 7.79 5.95 -4.08
C GLN A 37 9.07 5.15 -3.91
N GLU A 38 9.43 4.78 -2.68
CA GLU A 38 10.59 3.92 -2.42
C GLU A 38 10.42 2.51 -2.99
N VAL A 39 9.23 1.89 -2.84
CA VAL A 39 8.94 0.62 -3.53
C VAL A 39 9.19 0.75 -5.03
N GLY A 40 8.63 1.78 -5.67
CA GLY A 40 8.82 2.03 -7.11
C GLY A 40 10.29 2.24 -7.50
N ARG A 41 11.09 2.85 -6.63
CA ARG A 41 12.53 3.04 -6.85
C ARG A 41 13.31 1.73 -6.69
N LEU A 42 12.91 0.86 -5.76
CA LEU A 42 13.61 -0.37 -5.40
C LEU A 42 13.30 -1.54 -6.35
N ILE A 43 12.08 -1.62 -6.89
CA ILE A 43 11.73 -2.65 -7.89
C ILE A 43 12.46 -2.45 -9.23
N GLY A 44 12.98 -1.24 -9.49
CA GLY A 44 13.73 -0.94 -10.70
C GLY A 44 12.93 -1.18 -11.99
N SER A 45 13.61 -1.68 -13.03
CA SER A 45 12.97 -2.09 -14.30
C SER A 45 12.57 -3.57 -14.31
N ASP A 46 12.95 -4.32 -13.28
CA ASP A 46 12.64 -5.74 -13.19
C ASP A 46 11.21 -5.85 -12.69
N ASN A 47 10.35 -6.43 -13.52
CA ASN A 47 8.92 -6.62 -13.28
C ASN A 47 8.66 -7.72 -12.22
N SER A 48 9.46 -7.70 -11.16
CA SER A 48 9.47 -8.64 -10.05
C SER A 48 8.22 -8.48 -9.21
N GLU A 49 7.70 -9.60 -8.72
CA GLU A 49 6.54 -9.60 -7.83
C GLU A 49 6.92 -8.95 -6.50
N VAL A 50 6.05 -8.06 -6.02
CA VAL A 50 6.19 -7.42 -4.71
C VAL A 50 5.26 -8.15 -3.75
N GLU A 51 5.83 -8.89 -2.82
CA GLU A 51 5.07 -9.45 -1.70
C GLU A 51 4.94 -8.37 -0.62
N PHE A 52 3.72 -8.20 -0.11
CA PHE A 52 3.39 -7.19 0.88
C PHE A 52 2.70 -7.84 2.07
N THR A 53 3.23 -7.59 3.27
CA THR A 53 2.68 -8.09 4.53
C THR A 53 2.41 -6.93 5.46
N VAL A 54 1.24 -6.92 6.11
CA VAL A 54 0.87 -5.94 7.13
C VAL A 54 0.76 -6.63 8.47
N THR A 55 1.19 -5.97 9.53
CA THR A 55 0.93 -6.47 10.88
C THR A 55 -0.57 -6.53 11.16
N SER A 56 -1.03 -7.47 11.99
CA SER A 56 -2.47 -7.55 12.34
C SER A 56 -3.01 -6.27 12.99
N SER A 57 -2.13 -5.44 13.57
CA SER A 57 -2.48 -4.13 14.11
C SER A 57 -2.61 -3.02 13.05
N GLY A 58 -2.25 -3.27 11.79
CA GLY A 58 -2.28 -2.26 10.73
C GLY A 58 -1.26 -1.13 10.90
N THR A 59 -0.21 -1.35 11.71
CA THR A 59 0.76 -0.31 12.10
C THR A 59 2.02 -0.32 11.28
N HIS A 60 2.37 -1.45 10.67
CA HIS A 60 3.60 -1.60 9.91
C HIS A 60 3.37 -2.51 8.71
N ALA A 61 4.20 -2.30 7.69
CA ALA A 61 4.25 -3.13 6.50
C ALA A 61 5.69 -3.57 6.20
N LEU A 62 5.79 -4.81 5.70
CA LEU A 62 6.99 -5.37 5.09
C LEU A 62 6.73 -5.55 3.59
N PHE A 63 7.62 -5.01 2.77
CA PHE A 63 7.64 -5.21 1.33
C PHE A 63 8.85 -6.09 1.00
N LYS A 64 8.64 -7.20 0.28
CA LYS A 64 9.70 -8.05 -0.24
C LYS A 64 9.73 -7.96 -1.76
N MET A 65 10.89 -7.63 -2.30
CA MET A 65 11.12 -7.37 -3.73
C MET A 65 12.41 -8.11 -4.13
N GLY A 66 12.28 -9.37 -4.55
CA GLY A 66 13.43 -10.24 -4.81
C GLY A 66 14.29 -10.41 -3.55
N THR A 67 15.52 -9.90 -3.58
CA THR A 67 16.47 -9.95 -2.44
C THR A 67 16.39 -8.74 -1.52
N ILE A 68 15.51 -7.77 -1.82
CA ILE A 68 15.36 -6.53 -1.05
C ILE A 68 14.15 -6.65 -0.14
N GLU A 69 14.37 -6.37 1.15
CA GLU A 69 13.30 -6.21 2.13
C GLU A 69 13.23 -4.76 2.58
N MET A 70 12.03 -4.18 2.59
CA MET A 70 11.77 -2.83 3.08
C MET A 70 10.68 -2.86 4.14
N PHE A 71 10.99 -2.32 5.31
CA PHE A 71 10.05 -2.14 6.41
C PHE A 71 9.59 -0.68 6.50
N HIS A 72 8.30 -0.45 6.71
CA HIS A 72 7.76 0.90 6.85
C HIS A 72 6.59 0.97 7.84
N SER A 73 6.48 2.07 8.59
CA SER A 73 5.33 2.35 9.46
C SER A 73 4.14 2.90 8.69
N LEU A 74 2.95 2.44 9.01
CA LEU A 74 1.70 2.87 8.37
C LEU A 74 1.05 4.01 9.16
N CYS A 75 0.29 4.85 8.46
CA CYS A 75 -0.46 5.91 9.12
C CYS A 75 -1.70 5.34 9.81
N GLN A 76 -1.88 5.69 11.08
CA GLN A 76 -3.08 5.35 11.88
C GLN A 76 -4.25 6.33 11.65
N ALA A 77 -4.13 7.22 10.66
CA ALA A 77 -5.19 8.15 10.35
C ALA A 77 -6.33 7.42 9.61
N HIS A 78 -7.58 7.82 9.89
CA HIS A 78 -8.72 7.36 9.12
C HIS A 78 -8.94 8.28 7.92
N PHE A 79 -8.97 7.70 6.72
CA PHE A 79 -9.38 8.44 5.53
C PHE A 79 -10.91 8.49 5.48
N ARG A 80 -11.49 9.70 5.45
CA ARG A 80 -12.93 9.87 5.23
C ARG A 80 -13.15 10.33 3.80
N ILE A 81 -13.79 9.49 3.00
CA ILE A 81 -14.45 9.94 1.78
C ILE A 81 -15.74 10.59 2.24
N SER A 82 -15.85 11.91 2.08
CA SER A 82 -17.12 12.60 2.30
C SER A 82 -18.00 12.33 1.09
N ASP A 83 -19.08 11.58 1.28
CA ASP A 83 -20.13 11.40 0.28
C ASP A 83 -20.95 12.70 0.23
N ARG A 84 -20.63 13.58 -0.72
CA ARG A 84 -21.44 14.74 -1.12
C ARG A 84 -21.31 14.93 -2.62
#